data_AF-A0A315WNA2-F1
#
_entry.id   AF-A0A315WNA2-F1
#
_cell.length_a   1.000
_cell.length_b   1.000
_cell.length_c   1.000
_cell.angle_alpha   90.00
_cell.angle_beta   90.00
_cell.angle_gamma   90.00
#
_symmetry.space_group_name_H-M   'P 1'
#
loop_
_entity.id
_entity.type
_entity.pdbx_description
1 polymer ?
#
loop_
_entity_poly.entity_id
_entity_poly.type
_entity_poly.pdbx_seq_one_letter_code
_entity_poly.pdbx_strand_id
1 'polypeptide(L)' 'MHENTETRRVAEGEIPVRCRLIYLPRYVVIPAGRGFFHITEYATGRVKGFRRTHNAACALARTLEH' A
#
# COMPACT_ATOMS: atom_id res chain seq x y z
N MET A 1 15.72 -30.42 -13.64
CA MET A 1 14.58 -29.59 -14.07
C MET A 1 13.47 -29.78 -13.04
N HIS A 2 12.80 -28.69 -12.67
CA HIS A 2 12.01 -28.43 -11.46
C HIS A 2 12.85 -28.09 -10.23
N GLU A 3 12.50 -27.11 -9.39
CA GLU A 3 11.59 -25.97 -9.43
C GLU A 3 11.84 -25.27 -8.09
N ASN A 4 12.22 -24.00 -8.04
CA ASN A 4 11.94 -23.14 -6.88
C ASN A 4 12.34 -21.69 -7.20
N THR A 5 11.36 -20.83 -7.45
CA THR A 5 11.56 -19.40 -7.23
C THR A 5 10.46 -18.94 -6.30
N GLU A 6 10.78 -19.11 -5.01
CA GLU A 6 10.15 -18.54 -3.83
C GLU A 6 9.09 -17.49 -4.16
N THR A 7 7.83 -17.87 -4.02
CA THR A 7 6.76 -16.90 -3.80
C THR A 7 7.04 -16.26 -2.44
N ARG A 8 7.79 -15.15 -2.43
CA ARG A 8 7.99 -14.34 -1.22
C ARG A 8 6.68 -13.63 -0.89
N ARG A 9 5.79 -14.35 -0.20
CA ARG A 9 4.75 -13.75 0.64
C ARG A 9 5.47 -13.01 1.76
N VAL A 10 5.63 -11.71 1.61
CA VAL A 10 6.08 -10.84 2.69
C VAL A 10 4.85 -10.42 3.51
N ALA A 11 4.85 -10.86 4.76
CA ALA A 11 4.16 -10.33 5.93
C ALA A 11 2.61 -10.32 5.91
N GLU A 12 2.05 -11.47 6.30
CA GLU A 12 0.87 -11.51 7.18
C GLU A 12 1.28 -10.94 8.55
N GLY A 13 0.58 -9.90 9.05
CA GLY A 13 0.73 -9.34 10.41
C GLY A 13 2.09 -8.69 10.67
N GLU A 14 2.24 -7.38 10.83
CA GLU A 14 1.79 -6.65 12.01
C GLU A 14 1.52 -5.20 11.59
N ILE A 15 0.25 -4.79 11.64
CA ILE A 15 -0.10 -3.37 11.62
C ILE A 15 0.39 -2.82 12.98
N PRO A 16 1.36 -1.89 13.05
CA PRO A 16 1.72 -1.28 14.31
C PRO A 16 0.48 -0.58 14.87
N VAL A 17 0.04 -1.08 16.01
CA VAL A 17 -1.03 -0.58 16.88
C VAL A 17 -0.77 0.86 17.32
N ARG A 18 -0.91 1.83 16.41
CA ARG A 18 -1.24 3.21 16.78
C ARG A 18 -2.70 3.46 16.46
N CYS A 19 -3.48 3.12 17.48
CA CYS A 19 -4.90 3.37 17.61
C CYS A 19 -5.28 4.78 17.13
N ARG A 20 -6.01 4.86 16.02
CA ARG A 20 -6.94 5.96 15.73
C ARG A 20 -8.20 5.39 15.08
N LEU A 21 -9.00 4.70 15.89
CA LEU A 21 -10.23 4.00 15.50
C LEU A 21 -11.41 4.92 15.08
N ILE A 22 -11.15 6.08 14.44
CA ILE A 22 -12.22 6.92 13.86
C ILE A 22 -11.90 7.38 12.42
N TYR A 23 -10.65 7.25 11.93
CA TYR A 23 -10.27 7.66 10.57
C TYR A 23 -9.14 6.77 10.02
N LEU A 24 -9.37 5.47 9.87
CA LEU A 24 -8.44 4.64 9.10
C LEU A 24 -8.65 5.00 7.62
N PRO A 25 -7.64 5.56 6.91
CA PRO A 25 -7.76 5.81 5.49
C PRO A 25 -7.93 4.46 4.77
N ARG A 26 -8.88 4.35 3.85
CA ARG A 26 -9.08 3.14 3.05
C ARG A 26 -7.87 2.86 2.17
N TYR A 27 -7.17 3.90 1.74
CA TYR A 27 -5.95 3.82 0.94
C TYR A 27 -4.73 4.28 1.72
N VAL A 28 -3.73 3.41 1.82
CA VAL A 28 -2.42 3.71 2.42
C VAL A 28 -1.36 3.88 1.34
N VAL A 29 -0.48 4.86 1.52
CA VAL A 29 0.63 5.12 0.59
C VAL A 29 1.92 4.55 1.18
N ILE A 30 2.51 3.59 0.47
CA ILE A 30 3.73 2.90 0.88
C ILE A 30 4.83 3.22 -0.14
N PRO A 31 5.99 3.77 0.26
CA PRO A 31 7.11 3.95 -0.65
C PRO A 31 7.70 2.59 -1.04
N ALA A 32 7.79 2.33 -2.35
CA ALA A 32 8.27 1.07 -2.91
C ALA A 32 9.61 1.20 -3.66
N GLY A 33 10.08 2.44 -3.90
CA GLY A 33 11.36 2.73 -4.53
C GLY A 33 11.54 4.22 -4.83
N ARG A 34 12.62 4.58 -5.53
CA ARG A 34 12.88 5.98 -5.95
C ARG A 34 11.79 6.46 -6.90
N GLY A 35 10.93 7.35 -6.42
CA GLY A 35 9.80 7.87 -7.20
C GLY A 35 8.69 6.85 -7.44
N PHE A 36 8.67 5.74 -6.69
CA PHE A 36 7.66 4.69 -6.82
C PHE A 36 6.93 4.47 -5.50
N PHE A 37 5.62 4.52 -5.56
CA PHE A 37 4.71 4.44 -4.43
C PHE A 37 3.62 3.43 -4.72
N HIS A 38 3.28 2.61 -3.73
CA HIS A 38 2.13 1.74 -3.73
C HIS A 38 0.99 2.42 -2.99
N ILE A 39 -0.17 2.49 -3.63
CA ILE A 39 -1.41 2.90 -2.98
C ILE A 39 -2.20 1.62 -2.74
N THR A 40 -2.23 1.18 -1.49
CA THR A 40 -2.85 -0.09 -1.09
C THR A 40 -4.20 0.18 -0.47
N GLU A 41 -5.24 -0.48 -0.99
CA GLU A 41 -6.58 -0.47 -0.42
C GLU A 41 -6.66 -1.49 0.72
N TYR A 42 -7.04 -1.03 1.92
CA TYR A 42 -7.16 -1.87 3.10
C TYR A 42 -8.30 -2.88 2.98
N ALA A 43 -9.44 -2.47 2.43
CA ALA A 43 -10.65 -3.30 2.38
C ALA A 43 -10.53 -4.49 1.41
N THR A 44 -9.76 -4.34 0.33
CA THR A 44 -9.67 -5.37 -0.72
C THR A 44 -8.25 -5.93 -0.89
N GLY A 45 -7.25 -5.31 -0.25
CA GLY A 45 -5.84 -5.62 -0.47
C GLY A 45 -5.31 -5.21 -1.85
N ARG A 46 -6.07 -4.45 -2.65
CA ARG A 46 -5.63 -4.04 -3.99
C ARG A 46 -4.49 -3.04 -3.91
N VAL A 47 -3.44 -3.28 -4.67
CA VAL A 47 -2.28 -2.40 -4.76
C VAL A 47 -2.27 -1.71 -6.11
N LYS A 48 -2.19 -0.37 -6.10
CA LYS A 48 -1.99 0.44 -7.30
C LYS A 48 -0.61 1.06 -7.27
N GLY A 49 0.24 0.66 -8.21
CA GLY A 49 1.55 1.27 -8.41
C GLY A 49 1.43 2.67 -8.99
N PHE A 50 2.15 3.62 -8.42
CA PHE A 50 2.15 5.02 -8.80
C PHE A 50 3.57 5.57 -8.87
N ARG A 51 3.95 6.13 -10.03
CA ARG A 51 5.31 6.65 -10.31
C ARG A 51 5.31 8.16 -10.44
N ARG A 52 5.30 8.88 -9.31
CA ARG A 52 5.53 10.34 -9.23
C ARG A 52 6.12 10.71 -7.87
N THR A 53 5.62 11.76 -7.23
CA THR A 53 5.99 12.22 -5.89
C THR A 53 5.05 11.66 -4.82
N HIS A 54 5.52 11.61 -3.57
CA HIS A 54 4.69 11.24 -2.41
C HIS A 54 3.39 12.07 -2.31
N ASN A 55 3.48 13.39 -2.54
CA ASN A 55 2.30 14.27 -2.47
C ASN A 55 1.22 13.90 -3.50
N ALA A 56 1.63 13.58 -4.72
CA ALA A 56 0.73 13.11 -5.77
C ALA A 56 0.13 11.73 -5.45
N ALA A 57 0.91 10.83 -4.82
CA ALA A 57 0.39 9.54 -4.38
C ALA A 57 -0.67 9.72 -3.27
N CYS A 58 -0.44 10.64 -2.34
CA CYS A 58 -1.39 10.97 -1.27
C CYS A 58 -2.66 11.67 -1.81
N ALA A 59 -2.53 12.53 -2.82
CA ALA A 59 -3.68 13.10 -3.52
C ALA A 59 -4.52 12.01 -4.19
N LEU A 60 -3.87 11.07 -4.88
CA LEU A 60 -4.55 9.94 -5.51
C LEU A 60 -5.27 9.06 -4.47
N ALA A 61 -4.63 8.76 -3.34
CA ALA A 61 -5.28 8.05 -2.24
C ALA A 61 -6.57 8.75 -1.80
N ARG A 62 -6.54 10.07 -1.55
CA ARG A 62 -7.73 10.87 -1.20
C ARG A 62 -8.81 10.87 -2.27
N THR A 63 -8.46 10.89 -3.56
CA THR A 63 -9.46 10.84 -4.64
C THR A 63 -10.15 9.48 -4.74
N LEU A 64 -9.52 8.41 -4.24
CA LEU A 64 -10.10 7.07 -4.25
C LEU A 64 -11.03 6.84 -3.04
N GLU A 65 -10.95 7.66 -1.98
CA GLU A 65 -11.83 7.59 -0.80
C GLU A 65 -13.29 8.04 -1.08
N HIS A 66 -13.64 8.42 -2.31
CA HIS A 66 -14.95 8.99 -2.69
C HIS A 66 -16.03 7.93 -2.96
#